data_AF-A0A956CAT8-F1
#
_entry.id   AF-A0A956CAT8-F1
#
_cell.length_a   1.000
_cell.length_b   1.000
_cell.length_c   1.000
_cell.angle_alpha   90.00
_cell.angle_beta   90.00
_cell.angle_gamma   90.00
#
_symmetry.space_group_name_H-M   'P 1'
#
loop_
_entity.id
_entity.type
_entity.pdbx_description
1 polymer ?
#
loop_
_entity_poly.entity_id
_entity_poly.type
_entity_poly.pdbx_seq_one_letter_code
_entity_poly.pdbx_strand_id
1 'polypeptide(L)'
;MQRMLWAGLMLFAGCSPAVAPPAPPPTTAPPVATTSAAAPVASVPASKETPAAPVGFIEDDVNAALTRAKADGKLVFVDAWAPWCHTCLSMKHFVFSDPALSRFSDQVVFASVDTDRDENADFVQKYAIDVWPTLFVLEAKKGEVLGYWPGSASLREVEKLLSDALAVAEEQSSVAPGTPLARLLAGKRAQAHQKYAEAAQAYEQAVRGAPASWPRRSEALVGWIQSLHRARRAKECVAVGEKHAREVTGAAQPADFCALWLSCAKGLSTEAEKKAVRRAATERLEEIVASPPADASADDIADAWQILANARVDLGDKKGAREAHEKRIALLEAAAAKAPDPAAAATYDYGRAVSYMALGQGDKAIAMLEQREREIPDSYEPPARLASVLVHMKRWDAALGAVNRALAHAYGPRKLDYLELKERILRAQGNGTALVEVLEQQLAGWQEQAGRLKSTPKELSEVKARLEKARAANPKPKP
;
A
#
# COMPACT_ATOMS: atom_id res chain seq x y z
N MET A 1 2.74 12.75 0.89
CA MET A 1 3.56 12.43 -0.30
C MET A 1 4.99 12.15 0.14
N GLN A 2 5.38 10.87 0.15
CA GLN A 2 6.63 10.39 0.75
C GLN A 2 7.81 10.68 -0.21
N ARG A 3 8.39 11.87 -0.09
CA ARG A 3 9.70 12.21 -0.69
C ARG A 3 10.78 11.36 -0.02
N MET A 4 10.97 10.10 -0.47
CA MET A 4 12.14 9.31 -0.09
C MET A 4 13.24 9.51 -1.13
N LEU A 5 14.19 10.38 -0.75
CA LEU A 5 15.45 10.57 -1.44
C LEU A 5 16.22 9.24 -1.45
N TRP A 6 16.46 8.75 -2.66
CA TRP A 6 17.52 7.79 -2.94
C TRP A 6 18.86 8.51 -2.76
N ALA A 7 19.51 8.32 -1.61
CA ALA A 7 20.86 8.80 -1.38
C ALA A 7 21.70 7.69 -0.76
N GLY A 8 22.69 7.20 -1.51
CA GLY A 8 23.90 6.62 -0.95
C GLY A 8 24.29 5.23 -1.47
N LEU A 9 24.96 5.17 -2.62
CA LEU A 9 26.00 4.15 -2.83
C LEU A 9 27.02 4.62 -3.89
N MET A 10 28.22 4.99 -3.44
CA MET A 10 29.41 5.07 -4.29
C MET A 10 30.31 3.84 -4.06
N LEU A 11 30.97 3.46 -5.15
CA LEU A 11 31.81 2.28 -5.38
C LEU A 11 33.07 2.22 -4.49
N PHE A 12 33.58 1.01 -4.23
CA PHE A 12 34.91 0.55 -4.70
C PHE A 12 35.08 -0.97 -4.47
N ALA A 13 35.88 -1.57 -5.36
CA ALA A 13 36.05 -3.00 -5.57
C ALA A 13 37.18 -3.63 -4.74
N GLY A 14 37.06 -4.94 -4.48
CA GLY A 14 38.14 -5.79 -3.96
C GLY A 14 37.66 -7.23 -3.77
N CYS A 15 38.04 -8.12 -4.69
CA CYS A 15 37.75 -9.56 -4.66
C CYS A 15 38.80 -10.34 -3.85
N SER A 16 38.37 -11.40 -3.13
CA SER A 16 39.06 -12.70 -3.00
C SER A 16 38.19 -13.73 -2.24
N PRO A 17 38.43 -15.05 -2.40
CA PRO A 17 37.37 -16.03 -2.62
C PRO A 17 36.89 -16.83 -1.40
N ALA A 18 35.82 -17.58 -1.66
CA ALA A 18 34.97 -18.34 -0.77
C ALA A 18 35.62 -19.58 -0.11
N VAL A 19 35.07 -19.94 1.05
CA VAL A 19 35.19 -21.27 1.69
C VAL A 19 33.76 -21.79 1.93
N ALA A 20 33.47 -22.98 1.41
CA ALA A 20 32.19 -23.66 1.56
C ALA A 20 32.10 -24.38 2.92
N PRO A 21 30.94 -24.36 3.61
CA PRO A 21 30.70 -25.22 4.76
C PRO A 21 30.15 -26.61 4.35
N PRO A 22 30.37 -27.65 5.18
CA PRO A 22 30.10 -29.04 4.82
C PRO A 22 28.62 -29.45 4.96
N ALA A 23 28.28 -30.54 4.27
CA ALA A 23 26.94 -31.14 4.21
C ALA A 23 26.45 -31.74 5.54
N PRO A 24 25.14 -31.72 5.82
CA PRO A 24 24.57 -32.35 7.02
C PRO A 24 24.40 -33.87 6.85
N PRO A 25 24.46 -34.65 7.95
CA PRO A 25 24.28 -36.10 7.94
C PRO A 25 22.80 -36.52 7.81
N PRO A 26 22.52 -37.77 7.39
CA PRO A 26 21.17 -38.24 7.11
C PRO A 26 20.43 -38.53 8.42
N THR A 27 19.18 -38.07 8.54
CA THR A 27 18.31 -38.40 9.68
C THR A 27 17.23 -39.38 9.22
N THR A 28 17.17 -40.51 9.91
CA THR A 28 16.25 -41.62 9.76
C THR A 28 14.85 -41.28 10.29
N ALA A 29 13.82 -41.67 9.55
CA ALA A 29 12.42 -41.51 9.96
C ALA A 29 11.97 -42.65 10.90
N PRO A 30 11.22 -42.36 11.98
CA PRO A 30 10.55 -43.38 12.80
C PRO A 30 9.15 -43.75 12.24
N PRO A 31 8.58 -44.89 12.67
CA PRO A 31 7.58 -45.63 11.90
C PRO A 31 6.14 -45.12 12.06
N VAL A 32 5.36 -45.36 11.00
CA VAL A 32 3.92 -45.10 10.89
C VAL A 32 3.15 -46.04 11.83
N ALA A 33 2.39 -45.47 12.76
CA ALA A 33 1.39 -46.20 13.53
C ALA A 33 0.09 -46.32 12.72
N THR A 34 -0.33 -47.55 12.48
CA THR A 34 -1.60 -47.96 11.92
C THR A 34 -2.74 -47.69 12.91
N THR A 35 -3.68 -46.83 12.53
CA THR A 35 -4.96 -46.68 13.23
C THR A 35 -6.10 -47.35 12.45
N SER A 36 -6.89 -48.08 13.23
CA SER A 36 -8.02 -48.93 12.87
C SER A 36 -9.16 -48.15 12.19
N ALA A 37 -9.80 -48.83 11.22
CA ALA A 37 -10.97 -48.37 10.49
C ALA A 37 -12.18 -48.09 11.41
N ALA A 38 -12.85 -46.96 11.14
CA ALA A 38 -14.21 -46.67 11.59
C ALA A 38 -15.14 -46.59 10.36
N ALA A 39 -16.35 -47.11 10.51
CA ALA A 39 -17.36 -47.33 9.47
C ALA A 39 -17.84 -46.04 8.78
N PRO A 40 -18.36 -46.13 7.52
CA PRO A 40 -18.71 -44.96 6.73
C PRO A 40 -20.03 -44.35 7.22
N VAL A 41 -20.00 -43.07 7.59
CA VAL A 41 -21.20 -42.24 7.73
C VAL A 41 -21.63 -41.85 6.31
N ALA A 42 -22.87 -42.19 5.94
CA ALA A 42 -23.44 -41.88 4.65
C ALA A 42 -23.33 -40.38 4.34
N SER A 43 -22.59 -40.05 3.28
CA SER A 43 -22.49 -38.70 2.74
C SER A 43 -23.78 -38.34 2.00
N VAL A 44 -24.46 -37.30 2.48
CA VAL A 44 -25.48 -36.61 1.70
C VAL A 44 -24.77 -35.96 0.51
N PRO A 45 -25.24 -36.13 -0.74
CA PRO A 45 -24.58 -35.51 -1.88
C PRO A 45 -24.74 -34.00 -1.79
N ALA A 46 -23.62 -33.29 -1.64
CA ALA A 46 -23.56 -31.85 -1.83
C ALA A 46 -24.00 -31.54 -3.26
N SER A 47 -25.17 -30.93 -3.40
CA SER A 47 -25.60 -30.28 -4.63
C SER A 47 -24.51 -29.29 -5.06
N LYS A 48 -24.03 -29.44 -6.30
CA LYS A 48 -23.10 -28.50 -6.94
C LYS A 48 -23.79 -27.14 -7.04
N GLU A 49 -23.59 -26.28 -6.06
CA GLU A 49 -23.87 -24.85 -6.22
C GLU A 49 -22.95 -24.33 -7.33
N THR A 50 -23.55 -23.68 -8.32
CA THR A 50 -22.80 -22.93 -9.32
C THR A 50 -22.01 -21.87 -8.57
N PRO A 51 -20.68 -21.75 -8.77
CA PRO A 51 -19.89 -20.71 -8.10
C PRO A 51 -20.55 -19.36 -8.36
N ALA A 52 -20.83 -18.60 -7.29
CA ALA A 52 -21.42 -17.28 -7.43
C ALA A 52 -20.52 -16.39 -8.31
N ALA A 53 -21.12 -15.50 -9.09
CA ALA A 53 -20.35 -14.53 -9.86
C ALA A 53 -19.66 -13.51 -8.91
N PRO A 54 -18.50 -12.95 -9.29
CA PRO A 54 -17.90 -11.83 -8.56
C PRO A 54 -18.87 -10.66 -8.41
N VAL A 55 -18.68 -9.85 -7.35
CA VAL A 55 -19.49 -8.64 -7.13
C VAL A 55 -19.25 -7.61 -8.23
N GLY A 56 -20.31 -6.90 -8.63
CA GLY A 56 -20.22 -5.79 -9.57
C GLY A 56 -20.02 -4.46 -8.84
N PHE A 57 -19.06 -3.66 -9.31
CA PHE A 57 -18.76 -2.32 -8.78
C PHE A 57 -19.41 -1.23 -9.63
N ILE A 58 -19.94 -0.20 -8.96
CA ILE A 58 -20.25 1.09 -9.58
C ILE A 58 -18.95 1.90 -9.57
N GLU A 59 -18.34 2.09 -10.73
CA GLU A 59 -17.07 2.80 -10.90
C GLU A 59 -17.32 4.32 -10.92
N ASP A 60 -16.57 5.06 -10.10
CA ASP A 60 -16.45 6.52 -10.11
C ASP A 60 -17.78 7.30 -9.90
N ASP A 61 -18.84 6.64 -9.44
CA ASP A 61 -20.14 7.27 -9.14
C ASP A 61 -20.70 6.82 -7.78
N VAL A 62 -20.08 7.30 -6.70
CA VAL A 62 -20.54 7.05 -5.32
C VAL A 62 -21.93 7.65 -5.06
N ASN A 63 -22.32 8.71 -5.78
CA ASN A 63 -23.64 9.31 -5.62
C ASN A 63 -24.75 8.39 -6.17
N ALA A 64 -24.53 7.74 -7.31
CA ALA A 64 -25.42 6.70 -7.81
C ALA A 64 -25.44 5.49 -6.86
N ALA A 65 -24.28 5.09 -6.31
CA ALA A 65 -24.20 4.02 -5.33
C ALA A 65 -25.01 4.33 -4.06
N LEU A 66 -24.87 5.53 -3.50
CA LEU A 66 -25.65 6.00 -2.34
C LEU A 66 -27.14 6.10 -2.66
N THR A 67 -27.51 6.58 -3.85
CA THR A 67 -28.90 6.68 -4.29
C THR A 67 -29.55 5.30 -4.39
N ARG A 68 -28.87 4.34 -5.04
CA ARG A 68 -29.31 2.95 -5.13
C ARG A 68 -29.42 2.30 -3.75
N ALA A 69 -28.39 2.45 -2.93
CA ALA A 69 -28.37 1.87 -1.59
C ALA A 69 -29.49 2.44 -0.70
N LYS A 70 -29.79 3.74 -0.82
CA LYS A 70 -30.90 4.38 -0.09
C LYS A 70 -32.26 3.85 -0.53
N ALA A 71 -32.46 3.61 -1.83
CA ALA A 71 -33.70 3.05 -2.36
C ALA A 71 -33.91 1.60 -1.87
N ASP A 72 -32.82 0.83 -1.82
CA ASP A 72 -32.85 -0.60 -1.49
C ASP A 72 -32.69 -0.89 0.01
N GLY A 73 -32.47 0.12 0.85
CA GLY A 73 -32.19 -0.05 2.29
C GLY A 73 -30.83 -0.71 2.59
N LYS A 74 -29.85 -0.54 1.69
CA LYS A 74 -28.51 -1.15 1.75
C LYS A 74 -27.45 -0.16 2.27
N LEU A 75 -26.28 -0.68 2.60
CA LEU A 75 -25.06 0.10 2.80
C LEU A 75 -24.29 0.27 1.47
N VAL A 76 -23.27 1.14 1.46
CA VAL A 76 -22.33 1.26 0.33
C VAL A 76 -20.93 0.87 0.78
N PHE A 77 -20.33 -0.13 0.16
CA PHE A 77 -18.90 -0.38 0.25
C PHE A 77 -18.18 0.46 -0.81
N VAL A 78 -17.10 1.16 -0.42
CA VAL A 78 -16.29 1.95 -1.35
C VAL A 78 -14.83 1.53 -1.26
N ASP A 79 -14.26 1.10 -2.40
CA ASP A 79 -12.82 0.98 -2.62
C ASP A 79 -12.25 2.30 -3.15
N ALA A 80 -11.55 3.07 -2.32
CA ALA A 80 -10.80 4.22 -2.78
C ALA A 80 -9.40 3.81 -3.21
N TRP A 81 -9.15 3.91 -4.52
CA TRP A 81 -7.98 3.34 -5.18
C TRP A 81 -7.35 4.33 -6.17
N ALA A 82 -6.27 3.89 -6.81
CA ALA A 82 -5.66 4.58 -7.94
C ALA A 82 -4.94 3.56 -8.83
N PRO A 83 -4.83 3.78 -10.16
CA PRO A 83 -4.23 2.81 -11.08
C PRO A 83 -2.73 2.61 -10.89
N TRP A 84 -2.05 3.58 -10.26
CA TRP A 84 -0.63 3.50 -9.93
C TRP A 84 -0.33 2.72 -8.64
N CYS A 85 -1.36 2.43 -7.85
CA CYS A 85 -1.22 1.81 -6.54
C CYS A 85 -1.16 0.28 -6.70
N HIS A 86 0.04 -0.28 -6.60
CA HIS A 86 0.23 -1.73 -6.75
C HIS A 86 -0.63 -2.57 -5.79
N THR A 87 -0.68 -2.19 -4.51
CA THR A 87 -1.54 -2.84 -3.50
C THR A 87 -3.02 -2.75 -3.87
N CYS A 88 -3.47 -1.66 -4.50
CA CYS A 88 -4.85 -1.51 -4.95
C CYS A 88 -5.16 -2.47 -6.11
N LEU A 89 -4.23 -2.64 -7.05
CA LEU A 89 -4.36 -3.64 -8.11
C LEU A 89 -4.40 -5.06 -7.51
N SER A 90 -3.54 -5.34 -6.53
CA SER A 90 -3.56 -6.61 -5.79
C SER A 90 -4.95 -6.90 -5.19
N MET A 91 -5.53 -5.91 -4.48
CA MET A 91 -6.89 -6.03 -3.93
C MET A 91 -7.93 -6.32 -5.01
N LYS A 92 -7.92 -5.57 -6.12
CA LYS A 92 -8.87 -5.76 -7.22
C LYS A 92 -8.76 -7.15 -7.85
N HIS A 93 -7.55 -7.65 -8.06
CA HIS A 93 -7.31 -8.91 -8.75
C HIS A 93 -7.49 -10.15 -7.86
N PHE A 94 -7.22 -10.06 -6.56
CA PHE A 94 -7.14 -11.23 -5.67
C PHE A 94 -8.13 -11.23 -4.51
N VAL A 95 -8.78 -10.11 -4.21
CA VAL A 95 -9.72 -10.00 -3.08
C VAL A 95 -11.12 -9.66 -3.56
N PHE A 96 -11.27 -8.58 -4.33
CA PHE A 96 -12.59 -8.13 -4.79
C PHE A 96 -13.16 -8.97 -5.93
N SER A 97 -12.32 -9.76 -6.60
CA SER A 97 -12.71 -10.74 -7.60
C SER A 97 -13.24 -12.04 -6.98
N ASP A 98 -13.12 -12.23 -5.66
CA ASP A 98 -13.52 -13.49 -5.02
C ASP A 98 -15.06 -13.60 -4.90
N PRO A 99 -15.66 -14.69 -5.43
CA PRO A 99 -17.10 -14.96 -5.31
C PRO A 99 -17.68 -14.90 -3.90
N ALA A 100 -16.89 -15.13 -2.85
CA ALA A 100 -17.37 -15.12 -1.47
C ALA A 100 -17.96 -13.77 -1.05
N LEU A 101 -17.59 -12.66 -1.72
CA LEU A 101 -18.18 -11.34 -1.46
C LEU A 101 -19.63 -11.21 -1.98
N SER A 102 -20.04 -12.06 -2.92
CA SER A 102 -21.39 -12.02 -3.53
C SER A 102 -22.52 -12.14 -2.51
N ARG A 103 -22.28 -12.83 -1.38
CA ARG A 103 -23.25 -12.97 -0.27
C ARG A 103 -23.64 -11.65 0.41
N PHE A 104 -22.88 -10.58 0.18
CA PHE A 104 -23.20 -9.25 0.70
C PHE A 104 -24.02 -8.41 -0.29
N SER A 105 -24.23 -8.85 -1.55
CA SER A 105 -24.87 -8.05 -2.62
C SER A 105 -26.32 -7.65 -2.31
N ASP A 106 -27.01 -8.41 -1.46
CA ASP A 106 -28.38 -8.10 -1.02
C ASP A 106 -28.42 -7.04 0.09
N GLN A 107 -27.29 -6.73 0.72
CA GLN A 107 -27.21 -5.80 1.86
C GLN A 107 -26.26 -4.62 1.57
N VAL A 108 -25.43 -4.73 0.54
CA VAL A 108 -24.35 -3.79 0.24
C VAL A 108 -24.29 -3.53 -1.26
N VAL A 109 -24.22 -2.26 -1.64
CA VAL A 109 -23.85 -1.81 -2.99
C VAL A 109 -22.34 -1.58 -3.02
N PHE A 110 -21.65 -2.18 -3.97
CA PHE A 110 -20.20 -2.03 -4.14
C PHE A 110 -19.91 -0.89 -5.12
N ALA A 111 -18.98 -0.02 -4.74
CA ALA A 111 -18.50 1.09 -5.54
C ALA A 111 -16.98 1.21 -5.42
N SER A 112 -16.37 1.81 -6.43
CA SER A 112 -14.93 2.05 -6.51
C SER A 112 -14.69 3.48 -6.97
N VAL A 113 -13.63 4.09 -6.44
CA VAL A 113 -13.30 5.49 -6.68
C VAL A 113 -11.84 5.59 -7.03
N ASP A 114 -11.55 5.90 -8.29
CA ASP A 114 -10.23 6.37 -8.69
C ASP A 114 -10.03 7.79 -8.16
N THR A 115 -9.25 7.88 -7.09
CA THR A 115 -9.00 9.13 -6.38
C THR A 115 -8.23 10.17 -7.21
N ASP A 116 -7.60 9.78 -8.33
CA ASP A 116 -6.93 10.73 -9.21
C ASP A 116 -7.90 11.42 -10.18
N ARG A 117 -9.06 10.85 -10.48
CA ARG A 117 -10.05 11.48 -11.37
C ARG A 117 -10.67 12.73 -10.75
N ASP A 118 -10.93 13.73 -11.60
CA ASP A 118 -11.46 15.01 -11.14
C ASP A 118 -12.92 14.94 -10.71
N GLU A 119 -13.72 14.06 -11.33
CA GLU A 119 -15.10 13.78 -10.91
C GLU A 119 -15.20 13.28 -9.46
N ASN A 120 -14.13 12.67 -8.94
CA ASN A 120 -14.05 12.12 -7.59
C ASN A 120 -13.46 13.09 -6.55
N ALA A 121 -13.12 14.33 -6.94
CA ALA A 121 -12.50 15.32 -6.07
C ALA A 121 -13.27 15.57 -4.76
N ASP A 122 -14.58 15.75 -4.86
CA ASP A 122 -15.45 16.03 -3.71
C ASP A 122 -15.48 14.83 -2.75
N PHE A 123 -15.47 13.60 -3.26
CA PHE A 123 -15.38 12.40 -2.42
C PHE A 123 -14.06 12.34 -1.67
N VAL A 124 -12.93 12.54 -2.36
CA VAL A 124 -11.59 12.55 -1.76
C VAL A 124 -11.48 13.62 -0.66
N GLN A 125 -12.03 14.81 -0.90
CA GLN A 125 -12.06 15.88 0.10
C GLN A 125 -12.93 15.52 1.29
N LYS A 126 -14.14 14.99 1.07
CA LYS A 126 -15.11 14.66 2.13
C LYS A 126 -14.59 13.58 3.08
N TYR A 127 -13.94 12.54 2.55
CA TYR A 127 -13.48 11.39 3.33
C TYR A 127 -11.98 11.42 3.68
N ALA A 128 -11.28 12.53 3.38
CA ALA A 128 -9.91 12.83 3.79
C ALA A 128 -8.90 11.69 3.51
N ILE A 129 -8.94 11.15 2.29
CA ILE A 129 -8.16 9.97 1.90
C ILE A 129 -6.70 10.35 1.71
N ASP A 130 -5.80 9.67 2.43
CA ASP A 130 -4.36 9.90 2.38
C ASP A 130 -3.49 8.63 2.37
N VAL A 131 -4.13 7.47 2.30
CA VAL A 131 -3.52 6.14 2.15
C VAL A 131 -4.33 5.37 1.11
N TRP A 132 -3.66 4.50 0.34
CA TRP A 132 -4.29 3.67 -0.68
C TRP A 132 -3.89 2.20 -0.52
N PRO A 133 -4.83 1.26 -0.76
CA PRO A 133 -6.27 1.52 -0.86
C PRO A 133 -6.83 2.02 0.50
N THR A 134 -7.99 2.66 0.48
CA THR A 134 -8.79 2.88 1.69
C THR A 134 -10.20 2.39 1.45
N LEU A 135 -10.67 1.49 2.30
CA LEU A 135 -12.00 0.90 2.21
C LEU A 135 -12.94 1.58 3.18
N PHE A 136 -14.11 1.96 2.70
CA PHE A 136 -15.19 2.52 3.51
C PHE A 136 -16.43 1.63 3.44
N VAL A 137 -17.21 1.61 4.52
CA VAL A 137 -18.61 1.21 4.48
C VAL A 137 -19.43 2.40 4.95
N LEU A 138 -20.34 2.87 4.09
CA LEU A 138 -21.10 4.09 4.27
C LEU A 138 -22.58 3.79 4.50
N GLU A 139 -23.18 4.52 5.42
CA GLU A 139 -24.63 4.60 5.57
C GLU A 139 -25.23 5.42 4.41
N ALA A 140 -26.31 4.93 3.79
CA ALA A 140 -26.80 5.47 2.52
C ALA A 140 -27.52 6.84 2.61
N LYS A 141 -28.14 7.20 3.75
CA LYS A 141 -28.90 8.45 3.88
C LYS A 141 -28.00 9.67 4.01
N LYS A 142 -26.93 9.58 4.80
CA LYS A 142 -26.03 10.70 5.11
C LYS A 142 -24.61 10.49 4.59
N GLY A 143 -24.26 9.28 4.18
CA GLY A 143 -22.89 8.92 3.84
C GLY A 143 -21.99 8.89 5.09
N GLU A 144 -22.53 8.58 6.26
CA GLU A 144 -21.76 8.43 7.50
C GLU A 144 -20.89 7.17 7.42
N VAL A 145 -19.66 7.25 7.93
CA VAL A 145 -18.71 6.13 7.93
C VAL A 145 -19.08 5.14 9.04
N LEU A 146 -19.50 3.94 8.65
CA LEU A 146 -19.76 2.82 9.56
C LEU A 146 -18.58 1.85 9.63
N GLY A 147 -17.87 1.68 8.52
CA GLY A 147 -16.65 0.86 8.42
C GLY A 147 -15.50 1.64 7.78
N TYR A 148 -14.28 1.41 8.28
CA TYR A 148 -13.05 2.02 7.76
C TYR A 148 -11.89 1.04 7.82
N TRP A 149 -11.12 0.95 6.73
CA TRP A 149 -9.91 0.14 6.63
C TRP A 149 -8.87 0.79 5.71
N PRO A 150 -7.74 1.31 6.26
CA PRO A 150 -6.64 1.81 5.43
C PRO A 150 -5.63 0.70 5.09
N GLY A 151 -5.20 0.63 3.84
CA GLY A 151 -4.22 -0.35 3.36
C GLY A 151 -4.85 -1.64 2.84
N SER A 152 -4.01 -2.66 2.59
CA SER A 152 -4.47 -3.97 2.12
C SER A 152 -5.33 -4.69 3.17
N ALA A 153 -6.22 -5.55 2.69
CA ALA A 153 -7.04 -6.43 3.51
C ALA A 153 -7.16 -7.79 2.82
N SER A 154 -7.02 -8.87 3.56
CA SER A 154 -7.43 -10.19 3.09
C SER A 154 -8.95 -10.24 2.86
N LEU A 155 -9.41 -11.24 2.09
CA LEU A 155 -10.83 -11.52 1.93
C LEU A 155 -11.57 -11.59 3.27
N ARG A 156 -10.99 -12.31 4.25
CA ARG A 156 -11.59 -12.44 5.59
C ARG A 156 -11.73 -11.10 6.31
N GLU A 157 -10.76 -10.20 6.16
CA GLU A 157 -10.80 -8.88 6.76
C GLU A 157 -11.86 -7.99 6.09
N VAL A 158 -12.00 -8.04 4.76
CA VAL A 158 -13.07 -7.35 4.03
C VAL A 158 -14.44 -7.85 4.47
N GLU A 159 -14.63 -9.16 4.57
CA GLU A 159 -15.88 -9.77 5.04
C GLU A 159 -16.24 -9.33 6.46
N LYS A 160 -15.24 -9.19 7.34
CA LYS A 160 -15.43 -8.66 8.70
C LYS A 160 -15.75 -7.18 8.71
N LEU A 161 -15.10 -6.37 7.88
CA LEU A 161 -15.44 -4.96 7.71
C LEU A 161 -16.91 -4.79 7.31
N LEU A 162 -17.39 -5.58 6.34
CA LEU A 162 -18.79 -5.55 5.90
C LEU A 162 -19.75 -6.02 7.00
N SER A 163 -19.45 -7.15 7.65
CA SER A 163 -20.28 -7.72 8.71
C SER A 163 -20.43 -6.78 9.91
N ASP A 164 -19.33 -6.15 10.34
CA ASP A 164 -19.34 -5.20 11.45
C ASP A 164 -20.18 -3.96 11.13
N ALA A 165 -20.04 -3.43 9.91
CA ALA A 165 -20.80 -2.26 9.48
C ALA A 165 -22.31 -2.54 9.43
N LEU A 166 -22.70 -3.74 8.97
CA LEU A 166 -24.10 -4.19 9.00
C LEU A 166 -24.64 -4.29 10.43
N ALA A 167 -23.88 -4.89 11.36
CA ALA A 167 -24.26 -4.98 12.78
C ALA A 167 -24.37 -3.61 13.48
N VAL A 168 -23.60 -2.61 13.03
CA VAL A 168 -23.72 -1.23 13.49
C VAL A 168 -24.96 -0.54 12.93
N ALA A 169 -25.32 -0.82 11.67
CA ALA A 169 -26.44 -0.18 10.98
C ALA A 169 -27.83 -0.62 11.46
N GLU A 170 -27.93 -1.77 12.13
CA GLU A 170 -29.20 -2.28 12.69
C GLU A 170 -29.83 -1.27 13.66
N GLU A 171 -31.16 -1.12 13.59
CA GLU A 171 -31.93 -0.14 14.38
C GLU A 171 -31.71 -0.29 15.90
N GLN A 172 -31.48 -1.51 16.35
CA GLN A 172 -30.96 -1.84 17.67
C GLN A 172 -29.59 -2.50 17.51
N SER A 173 -28.57 -1.67 17.21
CA SER A 173 -27.22 -2.16 16.94
C SER A 173 -26.85 -3.36 17.82
N SER A 174 -26.53 -4.48 17.18
CA SER A 174 -26.16 -5.71 17.88
C SER A 174 -24.79 -5.63 18.54
N VAL A 175 -24.04 -4.53 18.35
CA VAL A 175 -22.77 -4.26 19.01
C VAL A 175 -23.00 -3.59 20.37
N ALA A 176 -22.92 -4.38 21.45
CA ALA A 176 -23.12 -3.88 22.80
C ALA A 176 -22.13 -2.74 23.16
N PRO A 177 -22.61 -1.61 23.72
CA PRO A 177 -21.77 -0.48 24.13
C PRO A 177 -20.67 -0.89 25.11
N GLY A 178 -19.51 -0.23 25.03
CA GLY A 178 -18.40 -0.46 25.95
C GLY A 178 -17.65 -1.80 25.78
N THR A 179 -18.07 -2.66 24.84
CA THR A 179 -17.32 -3.86 24.48
C THR A 179 -16.02 -3.51 23.74
N PRO A 180 -15.03 -4.41 23.70
CA PRO A 180 -13.83 -4.22 22.88
C PRO A 180 -14.14 -3.98 21.39
N LEU A 181 -15.16 -4.66 20.85
CA LEU A 181 -15.60 -4.45 19.47
C LEU A 181 -16.16 -3.04 19.27
N ALA A 182 -17.06 -2.56 20.15
CA ALA A 182 -17.58 -1.20 20.08
C ALA A 182 -16.45 -0.14 20.08
N ARG A 183 -15.41 -0.37 20.89
CA ARG A 183 -14.24 0.52 20.97
C ARG A 183 -13.35 0.46 19.74
N LEU A 184 -13.12 -0.73 19.18
CA LEU A 184 -12.42 -0.90 17.90
C LEU A 184 -13.12 -0.11 16.78
N LEU A 185 -14.44 -0.27 16.66
CA LEU A 185 -15.23 0.43 15.64
C LEU A 185 -15.30 1.95 15.88
N ALA A 186 -15.31 2.39 17.14
CA ALA A 186 -15.16 3.81 17.48
C ALA A 186 -13.78 4.36 17.07
N GLY A 187 -12.71 3.60 17.31
CA GLY A 187 -11.35 3.95 16.88
C GLY A 187 -11.24 4.09 15.36
N LYS A 188 -11.84 3.16 14.61
CA LYS A 188 -11.90 3.19 13.15
C LYS A 188 -12.61 4.42 12.60
N ARG A 189 -13.78 4.74 13.16
CA ARG A 189 -14.52 5.97 12.78
C ARG A 189 -13.74 7.23 13.13
N ALA A 190 -13.10 7.28 14.29
CA ALA A 190 -12.25 8.40 14.66
C ALA A 190 -11.06 8.57 13.69
N GLN A 191 -10.42 7.48 13.26
CA GLN A 191 -9.36 7.52 12.24
C GLN A 191 -9.87 8.02 10.89
N ALA A 192 -11.04 7.56 10.44
CA ALA A 192 -11.66 8.01 9.19
C ALA A 192 -11.91 9.54 9.18
N HIS A 193 -12.12 10.13 10.35
CA HIS A 193 -12.26 11.58 10.54
C HIS A 193 -10.96 12.28 10.96
N GLN A 194 -9.81 11.61 10.81
CA GLN A 194 -8.48 12.11 11.20
C GLN A 194 -8.34 12.54 12.67
N LYS A 195 -9.22 12.04 13.56
CA LYS A 195 -9.19 12.29 15.01
C LYS A 195 -8.25 11.29 15.69
N TYR A 196 -6.97 11.35 15.34
CA TYR A 196 -6.00 10.31 15.70
C TYR A 196 -5.76 10.16 17.21
N ALA A 197 -5.87 11.23 18.00
CA ALA A 197 -5.75 11.14 19.45
C ALA A 197 -6.93 10.36 20.08
N GLU A 198 -8.15 10.65 19.64
CA GLU A 198 -9.38 9.94 20.06
C GLU A 198 -9.33 8.48 19.61
N ALA A 199 -8.89 8.23 18.37
CA ALA A 199 -8.73 6.89 17.84
C ALA A 199 -7.73 6.06 18.66
N ALA A 200 -6.56 6.61 18.98
CA ALA A 200 -5.56 5.94 19.80
C ALA A 200 -6.13 5.54 21.17
N GLN A 201 -6.90 6.42 21.81
CA GLN A 201 -7.56 6.13 23.09
C GLN A 201 -8.59 4.99 22.96
N ALA A 202 -9.41 5.01 21.91
CA ALA A 202 -10.42 3.98 21.70
C ALA A 202 -9.77 2.60 21.46
N TYR A 203 -8.73 2.53 20.63
CA TYR A 203 -7.99 1.29 20.39
C TYR A 203 -7.28 0.77 21.63
N GLU A 204 -6.64 1.65 22.41
CA GLU A 204 -6.04 1.27 23.69
C GLU A 204 -7.08 0.62 24.62
N GLN A 205 -8.26 1.23 24.75
CA GLN A 205 -9.32 0.67 25.58
C GLN A 205 -9.87 -0.66 25.02
N ALA A 206 -9.89 -0.84 23.69
CA ALA A 206 -10.26 -2.11 23.07
C ALA A 206 -9.26 -3.21 23.45
N VAL A 207 -7.96 -2.93 23.29
CA VAL A 207 -6.85 -3.86 23.59
C VAL A 207 -6.80 -4.21 25.08
N ARG A 208 -7.02 -3.23 25.98
CA ARG A 208 -7.03 -3.44 27.44
C ARG A 208 -8.28 -4.18 27.92
N GLY A 209 -9.43 -3.97 27.27
CA GLY A 209 -10.70 -4.59 27.63
C GLY A 209 -10.92 -5.98 27.05
N ALA A 210 -10.01 -6.48 26.20
CA ALA A 210 -10.12 -7.76 25.53
C ALA A 210 -9.08 -8.78 26.04
N PRO A 211 -9.41 -10.08 26.08
CA PRO A 211 -8.42 -11.12 26.30
C PRO A 211 -7.37 -11.14 25.16
N ALA A 212 -6.19 -11.68 25.45
CA ALA A 212 -5.11 -11.80 24.45
C ALA A 212 -5.52 -12.65 23.23
N SER A 213 -6.42 -13.62 23.43
CA SER A 213 -6.96 -14.49 22.37
C SER A 213 -8.07 -13.85 21.53
N TRP A 214 -8.43 -12.57 21.78
CA TRP A 214 -9.48 -11.92 21.03
C TRP A 214 -9.11 -11.81 19.54
N PRO A 215 -9.90 -12.36 18.60
CA PRO A 215 -9.52 -12.43 17.19
C PRO A 215 -9.26 -11.07 16.51
N ARG A 216 -9.82 -9.97 17.06
CA ARG A 216 -9.68 -8.62 16.52
C ARG A 216 -8.60 -7.79 17.20
N ARG A 217 -7.77 -8.45 18.02
CA ARG A 217 -6.69 -7.78 18.77
C ARG A 217 -5.63 -7.17 17.85
N SER A 218 -5.21 -7.88 16.81
CA SER A 218 -4.21 -7.40 15.84
C SER A 218 -4.67 -6.11 15.16
N GLU A 219 -5.93 -6.07 14.71
CA GLU A 219 -6.54 -4.89 14.10
C GLU A 219 -6.56 -3.69 15.05
N ALA A 220 -6.90 -3.90 16.32
CA ALA A 220 -6.87 -2.85 17.33
C ALA A 220 -5.44 -2.36 17.60
N LEU A 221 -4.45 -3.25 17.62
CA LEU A 221 -3.04 -2.90 17.81
C LEU A 221 -2.49 -2.08 16.63
N VAL A 222 -2.76 -2.50 15.39
CA VAL A 222 -2.38 -1.76 14.18
C VAL A 222 -3.03 -0.39 14.14
N GLY A 223 -4.34 -0.32 14.42
CA GLY A 223 -5.06 0.96 14.53
C GLY A 223 -4.48 1.87 15.62
N TRP A 224 -4.08 1.30 16.77
CA TRP A 224 -3.49 2.06 17.87
C TRP A 224 -2.15 2.67 17.49
N ILE A 225 -1.21 1.86 17.00
CA ILE A 225 0.15 2.33 16.67
C ILE A 225 0.11 3.36 15.52
N GLN A 226 -0.74 3.13 14.50
CA GLN A 226 -0.95 4.07 13.41
C GLN A 226 -1.51 5.39 13.93
N SER A 227 -2.52 5.34 14.83
CA SER A 227 -3.12 6.55 15.40
C SER A 227 -2.12 7.34 16.26
N LEU A 228 -1.30 6.68 17.06
CA LEU A 228 -0.23 7.34 17.82
C LEU A 228 0.82 7.97 16.89
N HIS A 229 1.21 7.29 15.81
CA HIS A 229 2.11 7.83 14.80
C HIS A 229 1.57 9.13 14.20
N ARG A 230 0.32 9.10 13.73
CA ARG A 230 -0.35 10.24 13.09
C ARG A 230 -0.63 11.38 14.06
N ALA A 231 -0.85 11.07 15.34
CA ALA A 231 -0.94 12.04 16.43
C ALA A 231 0.42 12.58 16.90
N ARG A 232 1.55 12.16 16.29
CA ARG A 232 2.93 12.52 16.63
C ARG A 232 3.33 12.18 18.08
N ARG A 233 2.75 11.13 18.66
CA ARG A 233 3.05 10.64 20.02
C ARG A 233 4.15 9.57 19.97
N ALA A 234 5.35 9.96 19.53
CA ALA A 234 6.43 9.04 19.16
C ALA A 234 6.82 8.04 20.26
N LYS A 235 7.01 8.51 21.51
CA LYS A 235 7.41 7.66 22.64
C LYS A 235 6.38 6.58 22.95
N GLU A 236 5.11 6.95 22.99
CA GLU A 236 4.01 6.02 23.25
C GLU A 236 3.83 5.05 22.09
N CYS A 237 3.96 5.54 20.86
CA CYS A 237 3.92 4.69 19.67
C CYS A 237 5.01 3.61 19.70
N VAL A 238 6.23 4.00 20.06
CA VAL A 238 7.35 3.06 20.18
C VAL A 238 7.12 2.04 21.29
N ALA A 239 6.60 2.46 22.44
CA ALA A 239 6.28 1.56 23.55
C ALA A 239 5.21 0.52 23.18
N VAL A 240 4.21 0.90 22.38
CA VAL A 240 3.22 -0.05 21.82
C VAL A 240 3.92 -1.08 20.93
N GLY A 241 4.84 -0.63 20.07
CA GLY A 241 5.64 -1.50 19.22
C GLY A 241 6.48 -2.51 20.01
N GLU A 242 7.26 -2.02 20.99
CA GLU A 242 8.12 -2.83 21.86
C GLU A 242 7.34 -3.92 22.59
N LYS A 243 6.14 -3.59 23.06
CA LYS A 243 5.32 -4.50 23.86
C LYS A 243 4.58 -5.52 23.01
N HIS A 244 4.04 -5.11 21.86
CA HIS A 244 3.00 -5.86 21.17
C HIS A 244 3.37 -6.38 19.77
N ALA A 245 4.55 -6.07 19.21
CA ALA A 245 4.92 -6.48 17.85
C ALA A 245 4.83 -8.00 17.57
N ARG A 246 5.03 -8.83 18.59
CA ARG A 246 4.90 -10.31 18.49
C ARG A 246 3.47 -10.82 18.71
N GLU A 247 2.55 -9.98 19.19
CA GLU A 247 1.13 -10.32 19.32
C GLU A 247 0.36 -10.16 18.01
N VAL A 248 0.88 -9.36 17.07
CA VAL A 248 0.20 -9.04 15.81
C VAL A 248 0.30 -10.22 14.84
N THR A 249 -0.88 -10.64 14.37
CA THR A 249 -1.11 -11.70 13.37
C THR A 249 -2.00 -11.17 12.25
N GLY A 250 -2.10 -11.91 11.14
CA GLY A 250 -2.85 -11.52 9.93
C GLY A 250 -1.94 -11.57 8.69
N ALA A 251 -2.53 -11.38 7.51
CA ALA A 251 -1.84 -11.47 6.23
C ALA A 251 -0.71 -10.41 6.10
N ALA A 252 -1.08 -9.13 6.07
CA ALA A 252 -0.13 -8.00 5.95
C ALA A 252 0.23 -7.36 7.30
N GLN A 253 -0.71 -7.41 8.26
CA GLN A 253 -0.64 -6.66 9.52
C GLN A 253 0.67 -6.80 10.31
N PRO A 254 1.32 -7.98 10.43
CA PRO A 254 2.57 -8.09 11.19
C PRO A 254 3.71 -7.24 10.60
N ALA A 255 3.84 -7.24 9.27
CA ALA A 255 4.87 -6.46 8.58
C ALA A 255 4.54 -4.95 8.61
N ASP A 256 3.26 -4.60 8.38
CA ASP A 256 2.78 -3.22 8.46
C ASP A 256 2.97 -2.61 9.84
N PHE A 257 2.70 -3.40 10.89
CA PHE A 257 2.94 -2.98 12.27
C PHE A 257 4.43 -2.68 12.50
N CYS A 258 5.34 -3.49 11.96
CA CYS A 258 6.78 -3.22 12.03
C CYS A 258 7.16 -1.95 11.25
N ALA A 259 6.57 -1.71 10.07
CA ALA A 259 6.80 -0.49 9.29
C ALA A 259 6.30 0.78 10.02
N LEU A 260 5.14 0.70 10.69
CA LEU A 260 4.60 1.77 11.54
C LEU A 260 5.50 2.01 12.75
N TRP A 261 5.99 0.94 13.40
CA TRP A 261 6.90 1.04 14.53
C TRP A 261 8.23 1.70 14.14
N LEU A 262 8.83 1.31 13.02
CA LEU A 262 10.00 1.96 12.43
C LEU A 262 9.74 3.43 12.10
N SER A 263 8.53 3.76 11.63
CA SER A 263 8.13 5.14 11.34
C SER A 263 7.97 5.97 12.61
N CYS A 264 7.51 5.37 13.71
CA CYS A 264 7.46 6.03 15.01
C CYS A 264 8.84 6.32 15.59
N ALA A 265 9.82 5.44 15.35
CA ALA A 265 11.19 5.67 15.77
C ALA A 265 11.76 7.00 15.21
N LYS A 266 11.35 7.42 14.01
CA LYS A 266 11.82 8.68 13.39
C LYS A 266 11.51 9.92 14.24
N GLY A 267 10.47 9.86 15.09
CA GLY A 267 10.10 10.93 16.02
C GLY A 267 10.85 10.91 17.35
N LEU A 268 11.75 9.96 17.60
CA LEU A 268 12.57 9.90 18.82
C LEU A 268 13.74 10.90 18.77
N SER A 269 14.20 11.31 19.95
CA SER A 269 15.24 12.32 20.10
C SER A 269 16.65 11.81 19.84
N THR A 270 16.96 10.55 20.19
CA THR A 270 18.34 10.04 20.12
C THR A 270 18.50 8.97 19.05
N GLU A 271 19.64 8.95 18.38
CA GLU A 271 19.96 7.87 17.42
C GLU A 271 20.13 6.51 18.10
N ALA A 272 20.50 6.48 19.38
CA ALA A 272 20.59 5.24 20.15
C ALA A 272 19.23 4.56 20.30
N GLU A 273 18.19 5.31 20.70
CA GLU A 273 16.83 4.79 20.81
C GLU A 273 16.30 4.33 19.43
N LYS A 274 16.52 5.14 18.38
CA LYS A 274 16.13 4.78 17.01
C LYS A 274 16.77 3.48 16.55
N LYS A 275 18.06 3.31 16.82
CA LYS A 275 18.81 2.10 16.46
C LYS A 275 18.32 0.88 17.24
N ALA A 276 17.93 1.03 18.50
CA ALA A 276 17.34 -0.05 19.29
C ALA A 276 16.00 -0.52 18.67
N VAL A 277 15.10 0.42 18.32
CA VAL A 277 13.84 0.09 17.64
C VAL A 277 14.10 -0.58 16.29
N ARG A 278 15.03 -0.06 15.48
CA ARG A 278 15.40 -0.67 14.19
C ARG A 278 15.85 -2.12 14.35
N ARG A 279 16.67 -2.43 15.36
CA ARG A 279 17.12 -3.81 15.64
C ARG A 279 15.96 -4.72 15.97
N ALA A 280 15.13 -4.33 16.95
CA ALA A 280 14.01 -5.15 17.38
C ALA A 280 12.95 -5.37 16.28
N ALA A 281 12.67 -4.33 15.48
CA ALA A 281 11.79 -4.47 14.32
C ALA A 281 12.42 -5.35 13.22
N THR A 282 13.73 -5.27 13.00
CA THR A 282 14.45 -6.14 12.05
C THR A 282 14.35 -7.61 12.47
N GLU A 283 14.59 -7.91 13.74
CA GLU A 283 14.44 -9.28 14.29
C GLU A 283 13.02 -9.81 14.07
N ARG A 284 12.00 -8.99 14.34
CA ARG A 284 10.61 -9.39 14.10
C ARG A 284 10.32 -9.62 12.61
N LEU A 285 10.83 -8.78 11.74
CA LEU A 285 10.67 -8.94 10.29
C LEU A 285 11.36 -10.22 9.78
N GLU A 286 12.52 -10.59 10.35
CA GLU A 286 13.20 -11.86 10.05
C GLU A 286 12.34 -13.07 10.43
N GLU A 287 11.69 -13.04 11.60
CA GLU A 287 10.71 -14.08 11.99
C GLU A 287 9.55 -14.16 10.98
N ILE A 288 9.00 -13.02 10.56
CA ILE A 288 7.87 -12.94 9.62
C ILE A 288 8.25 -13.52 8.26
N VAL A 289 9.38 -13.11 7.67
CA VAL A 289 9.75 -13.58 6.34
C VAL A 289 10.26 -15.03 6.32
N ALA A 290 10.73 -15.54 7.47
CA ALA A 290 11.11 -16.94 7.61
C ALA A 290 9.89 -17.88 7.67
N SER A 291 8.78 -17.41 8.23
CA SER A 291 7.51 -18.15 8.30
C SER A 291 6.34 -17.21 8.00
N PRO A 292 6.13 -16.86 6.72
CA PRO A 292 5.09 -15.91 6.33
C PRO A 292 3.69 -16.41 6.73
N PRO A 293 2.74 -15.50 7.03
CA PRO A 293 1.36 -15.87 7.30
C PRO A 293 0.75 -16.68 6.15
N ALA A 294 -0.04 -17.69 6.47
CA ALA A 294 -0.59 -18.63 5.46
C ALA A 294 -1.57 -17.97 4.49
N ASP A 295 -2.21 -16.87 4.89
CA ASP A 295 -3.14 -16.06 4.11
C ASP A 295 -2.49 -14.81 3.49
N ALA A 296 -1.16 -14.64 3.64
CA ALA A 296 -0.43 -13.55 3.00
C ALA A 296 -0.30 -13.78 1.48
N SER A 297 -0.62 -12.74 0.71
CA SER A 297 -0.38 -12.74 -0.73
C SER A 297 1.12 -12.64 -1.05
N ALA A 298 1.48 -12.91 -2.31
CA ALA A 298 2.86 -12.67 -2.76
C ALA A 298 3.29 -11.20 -2.60
N ASP A 299 2.33 -10.27 -2.68
CA ASP A 299 2.55 -8.83 -2.47
C ASP A 299 2.87 -8.54 -1.00
N ASP A 300 2.07 -9.05 -0.06
CA ASP A 300 2.27 -8.87 1.38
C ASP A 300 3.63 -9.42 1.84
N ILE A 301 4.00 -10.61 1.35
CA ILE A 301 5.30 -11.23 1.66
C ILE A 301 6.44 -10.42 1.03
N ALA A 302 6.27 -9.92 -0.21
CA ALA A 302 7.26 -9.09 -0.86
C ALA A 302 7.48 -7.76 -0.12
N ASP A 303 6.43 -7.17 0.45
CA ASP A 303 6.53 -5.96 1.24
C ASP A 303 7.22 -6.20 2.59
N ALA A 304 6.95 -7.34 3.25
CA ALA A 304 7.73 -7.74 4.42
C ALA A 304 9.25 -7.82 4.11
N TRP A 305 9.63 -8.40 2.97
CA TRP A 305 11.02 -8.40 2.51
C TRP A 305 11.57 -7.00 2.22
N GLN A 306 10.77 -6.10 1.66
CA GLN A 306 11.19 -4.73 1.40
C GLN A 306 11.41 -3.94 2.69
N ILE A 307 10.51 -4.09 3.67
CA ILE A 307 10.63 -3.44 4.97
C ILE A 307 11.89 -3.96 5.67
N LEU A 308 12.14 -5.27 5.62
CA LEU A 308 13.36 -5.88 6.15
C LEU A 308 14.62 -5.34 5.46
N ALA A 309 14.64 -5.28 4.13
CA ALA A 309 15.78 -4.76 3.38
C ALA A 309 16.10 -3.30 3.78
N ASN A 310 15.07 -2.45 3.89
CA ASN A 310 15.23 -1.06 4.31
C ASN A 310 15.74 -0.95 5.75
N ALA A 311 15.20 -1.75 6.67
CA ALA A 311 15.65 -1.77 8.06
C ALA A 311 17.12 -2.21 8.19
N ARG A 312 17.55 -3.19 7.38
CA ARG A 312 18.95 -3.63 7.29
C ARG A 312 19.87 -2.53 6.73
N VAL A 313 19.46 -1.82 5.69
CA VAL A 313 20.20 -0.64 5.19
C VAL A 313 20.37 0.42 6.27
N ASP A 314 19.30 0.75 6.99
CA ASP A 314 19.33 1.72 8.09
C ASP A 314 20.26 1.29 9.25
N LEU A 315 20.49 -0.02 9.42
CA LEU A 315 21.43 -0.60 10.38
C LEU A 315 22.86 -0.74 9.84
N GLY A 316 23.08 -0.45 8.56
CA GLY A 316 24.37 -0.61 7.87
C GLY A 316 24.63 -2.02 7.32
N ASP A 317 23.69 -2.95 7.43
CA ASP A 317 23.77 -4.30 6.89
C ASP A 317 23.37 -4.34 5.41
N LYS A 318 24.28 -3.86 4.55
CA LYS A 318 24.07 -3.85 3.10
C LYS A 318 24.01 -5.25 2.50
N LYS A 319 24.71 -6.22 3.09
CA LYS A 319 24.74 -7.60 2.59
C LYS A 319 23.38 -8.26 2.83
N GLY A 320 22.88 -8.22 4.06
CA GLY A 320 21.56 -8.77 4.38
C GLY A 320 20.44 -8.01 3.66
N ALA A 321 20.57 -6.71 3.42
CA ALA A 321 19.60 -5.98 2.59
C ALA A 321 19.57 -6.50 1.15
N ARG A 322 20.74 -6.79 0.55
CA ARG A 322 20.85 -7.40 -0.78
C ARG A 322 20.21 -8.79 -0.80
N GLU A 323 20.52 -9.65 0.18
CA GLU A 323 19.93 -10.99 0.30
C GLU A 323 18.40 -10.93 0.42
N ALA A 324 17.86 -9.96 1.16
CA ALA A 324 16.42 -9.73 1.25
C ALA A 324 15.80 -9.36 -0.12
N HIS A 325 16.47 -8.51 -0.91
CA HIS A 325 16.03 -8.19 -2.27
C HIS A 325 16.12 -9.39 -3.23
N GLU A 326 17.10 -10.29 -3.07
CA GLU A 326 17.20 -11.53 -3.85
C GLU A 326 16.02 -12.47 -3.58
N LYS A 327 15.60 -12.58 -2.31
CA LYS A 327 14.38 -13.33 -1.95
C LYS A 327 13.11 -12.66 -2.48
N ARG A 328 13.01 -11.34 -2.35
CA ARG A 328 11.87 -10.56 -2.84
C ARG A 328 11.69 -10.69 -4.36
N ILE A 329 12.75 -10.51 -5.15
CA ILE A 329 12.63 -10.57 -6.61
C ILE A 329 12.26 -11.98 -7.09
N ALA A 330 12.80 -13.03 -6.47
CA ALA A 330 12.45 -14.41 -6.82
C ALA A 330 10.95 -14.71 -6.61
N LEU A 331 10.39 -14.22 -5.50
CA LEU A 331 8.97 -14.32 -5.21
C LEU A 331 8.13 -13.55 -6.24
N LEU A 332 8.47 -12.30 -6.51
CA LEU A 332 7.71 -11.44 -7.42
C LEU A 332 7.77 -11.89 -8.89
N GLU A 333 8.90 -12.40 -9.35
CA GLU A 333 9.01 -13.02 -10.68
C GLU A 333 8.09 -14.25 -10.79
N ALA A 334 8.09 -15.12 -9.77
CA ALA A 334 7.23 -16.30 -9.75
C ALA A 334 5.74 -15.92 -9.70
N ALA A 335 5.38 -14.86 -8.99
CA ALA A 335 4.01 -14.34 -8.93
C ALA A 335 3.57 -13.72 -10.27
N ALA A 336 4.41 -12.87 -10.87
CA ALA A 336 4.14 -12.25 -12.16
C ALA A 336 4.02 -13.27 -13.30
N ALA A 337 4.83 -14.34 -13.29
CA ALA A 337 4.75 -15.40 -14.29
C ALA A 337 3.47 -16.26 -14.18
N LYS A 338 2.82 -16.29 -13.02
CA LYS A 338 1.57 -17.01 -12.77
C LYS A 338 0.32 -16.14 -12.91
N ALA A 339 0.49 -14.83 -13.07
CA ALA A 339 -0.62 -13.92 -13.20
C ALA A 339 -1.43 -14.26 -14.48
N PRO A 340 -2.77 -14.15 -14.43
CA PRO A 340 -3.65 -14.60 -15.51
C PRO A 340 -3.54 -13.73 -16.78
N ASP A 341 -3.13 -12.48 -16.63
CA ASP A 341 -3.04 -11.51 -17.72
C ASP A 341 -1.99 -10.42 -17.42
N PRO A 342 -1.66 -9.58 -18.42
CA PRO A 342 -0.70 -8.51 -18.24
C PRO A 342 -1.04 -7.44 -17.19
N ALA A 343 -2.32 -7.18 -16.92
CA ALA A 343 -2.72 -6.19 -15.93
C ALA A 343 -2.51 -6.72 -14.51
N ALA A 344 -2.89 -7.97 -14.26
CA ALA A 344 -2.63 -8.66 -13.00
C ALA A 344 -1.13 -8.80 -12.74
N ALA A 345 -0.34 -9.11 -13.78
CA ALA A 345 1.12 -9.19 -13.66
C ALA A 345 1.76 -7.82 -13.33
N ALA A 346 1.18 -6.71 -13.80
CA ALA A 346 1.65 -5.35 -13.54
C ALA A 346 1.62 -4.94 -12.06
N THR A 347 0.78 -5.63 -11.26
CA THR A 347 0.76 -5.53 -9.79
C THR A 347 2.17 -5.65 -9.21
N TYR A 348 2.98 -6.58 -9.73
CA TYR A 348 4.29 -6.89 -9.15
C TYR A 348 5.43 -6.04 -9.71
N ASP A 349 5.21 -5.30 -10.81
CA ASP A 349 6.29 -4.66 -11.56
C ASP A 349 6.99 -3.54 -10.78
N TYR A 350 6.29 -2.85 -9.87
CA TYR A 350 6.92 -1.87 -8.97
C TYR A 350 7.94 -2.57 -8.05
N GLY A 351 7.51 -3.61 -7.34
CA GLY A 351 8.39 -4.38 -6.45
C GLY A 351 9.55 -5.05 -7.20
N ARG A 352 9.30 -5.54 -8.43
CA ARG A 352 10.32 -6.11 -9.31
C ARG A 352 11.35 -5.06 -9.71
N ALA A 353 10.91 -3.90 -10.18
CA ALA A 353 11.80 -2.80 -10.57
C ALA A 353 12.66 -2.33 -9.39
N VAL A 354 12.06 -2.10 -8.21
CA VAL A 354 12.80 -1.69 -7.00
C VAL A 354 13.85 -2.73 -6.62
N SER A 355 13.50 -4.02 -6.65
CA SER A 355 14.44 -5.09 -6.28
C SER A 355 15.56 -5.24 -7.31
N TYR A 356 15.25 -5.17 -8.60
CA TYR A 356 16.28 -5.16 -9.64
C TYR A 356 17.27 -4.00 -9.48
N MET A 357 16.77 -2.80 -9.19
CA MET A 357 17.62 -1.64 -8.96
C MET A 357 18.51 -1.82 -7.72
N ALA A 358 17.95 -2.33 -6.61
CA ALA A 358 18.71 -2.61 -5.40
C ALA A 358 19.81 -3.67 -5.59
N LEU A 359 19.62 -4.60 -6.53
CA LEU A 359 20.59 -5.65 -6.87
C LEU A 359 21.62 -5.23 -7.94
N GLY A 360 21.51 -4.01 -8.48
CA GLY A 360 22.35 -3.54 -9.58
C GLY A 360 21.98 -4.15 -10.94
N GLN A 361 20.74 -4.64 -11.10
CA GLN A 361 20.23 -5.31 -12.29
C GLN A 361 19.28 -4.40 -13.10
N GLY A 362 19.65 -3.12 -13.26
CA GLY A 362 18.79 -2.11 -13.89
C GLY A 362 18.34 -2.45 -15.31
N ASP A 363 19.18 -3.12 -16.11
CA ASP A 363 18.80 -3.53 -17.47
C ASP A 363 17.66 -4.57 -17.48
N LYS A 364 17.55 -5.42 -16.45
CA LYS A 364 16.40 -6.32 -16.31
C LYS A 364 15.11 -5.55 -15.98
N ALA A 365 15.21 -4.53 -15.13
CA ALA A 365 14.07 -3.66 -14.83
C ALA A 365 13.58 -2.94 -16.09
N ILE A 366 14.51 -2.44 -16.92
CA ILE A 366 14.18 -1.79 -18.20
C ILE A 366 13.45 -2.76 -19.12
N ALA A 367 14.05 -3.93 -19.39
CA ALA A 367 13.46 -4.91 -20.31
C ALA A 367 12.05 -5.36 -19.87
N MET A 368 11.88 -5.58 -18.56
CA MET A 368 10.59 -5.94 -17.96
C MET A 368 9.54 -4.83 -18.13
N LEU A 369 9.90 -3.57 -17.88
CA LEU A 369 8.97 -2.45 -17.98
C LEU A 369 8.63 -2.09 -19.43
N GLU A 370 9.59 -2.20 -20.35
CA GLU A 370 9.35 -2.03 -21.79
C GLU A 370 8.44 -3.13 -22.34
N GLN A 371 8.60 -4.36 -21.86
CA GLN A 371 7.67 -5.44 -22.19
C GLN A 371 6.26 -5.12 -21.68
N ARG A 372 6.13 -4.74 -20.40
CA ARG A 372 4.82 -4.39 -19.82
C ARG A 372 4.16 -3.24 -20.59
N GLU A 373 4.92 -2.21 -20.95
CA GLU A 373 4.42 -1.08 -21.73
C GLU A 373 3.81 -1.52 -23.07
N ARG A 374 4.40 -2.51 -23.76
CA ARG A 374 3.83 -3.08 -24.98
C ARG A 374 2.57 -3.89 -24.75
N GLU A 375 2.47 -4.56 -23.60
CA GLU A 375 1.34 -5.43 -23.25
C GLU A 375 0.10 -4.64 -22.76
N ILE A 376 0.31 -3.45 -22.17
CA ILE A 376 -0.76 -2.56 -21.68
C ILE A 376 -0.53 -1.10 -22.12
N PRO A 377 -0.67 -0.79 -23.42
CA PRO A 377 -0.25 0.49 -24.01
C PRO A 377 -1.03 1.71 -23.49
N ASP A 378 -2.22 1.53 -22.95
CA ASP A 378 -3.04 2.62 -22.42
C ASP A 378 -2.67 3.01 -20.97
N SER A 379 -1.76 2.27 -20.33
CA SER A 379 -1.30 2.55 -18.97
C SER A 379 -0.11 3.50 -18.95
N TYR A 380 -0.20 4.57 -18.15
CA TYR A 380 0.95 5.45 -17.90
C TYR A 380 1.99 4.85 -16.94
N GLU A 381 1.65 3.78 -16.22
CA GLU A 381 2.49 3.25 -15.15
C GLU A 381 3.79 2.59 -15.63
N PRO A 382 3.77 1.67 -16.62
CA PRO A 382 5.01 1.09 -17.15
C PRO A 382 6.02 2.14 -17.64
N PRO A 383 5.65 3.12 -18.51
CA PRO A 383 6.59 4.16 -18.92
C PRO A 383 7.02 5.08 -17.77
N ALA A 384 6.16 5.36 -16.78
CA ALA A 384 6.54 6.17 -15.61
C ALA A 384 7.59 5.48 -14.73
N ARG A 385 7.40 4.18 -14.47
CA ARG A 385 8.36 3.34 -13.73
C ARG A 385 9.66 3.21 -14.52
N LEU A 386 9.57 3.04 -15.84
CA LEU A 386 10.74 2.97 -16.73
C LEU A 386 11.55 4.27 -16.67
N ALA A 387 10.89 5.42 -16.75
CA ALA A 387 11.54 6.72 -16.61
C ALA A 387 12.29 6.86 -15.27
N SER A 388 11.68 6.37 -14.18
CA SER A 388 12.30 6.40 -12.84
C SER A 388 13.56 5.53 -12.77
N VAL A 389 13.51 4.32 -13.34
CA VAL A 389 14.67 3.42 -13.48
C VAL A 389 15.78 4.08 -14.29
N LEU A 390 15.44 4.66 -15.45
CA LEU A 390 16.40 5.30 -16.34
C LEU A 390 17.04 6.55 -15.71
N VAL A 391 16.29 7.33 -14.92
CA VAL A 391 16.82 8.45 -14.12
C VAL A 391 17.85 7.97 -13.11
N HIS A 392 17.57 6.88 -12.39
CA HIS A 392 18.53 6.32 -11.45
C HIS A 392 19.83 5.88 -12.15
N MET A 393 19.69 5.33 -13.35
CA MET A 393 20.82 4.92 -14.20
C MET A 393 21.47 6.08 -14.96
N LYS A 394 21.00 7.33 -14.78
CA LYS A 394 21.46 8.53 -15.49
C LYS A 394 21.36 8.44 -17.03
N ARG A 395 20.42 7.64 -17.54
CA ARG A 395 20.10 7.51 -18.98
C ARG A 395 19.07 8.56 -19.38
N TRP A 396 19.48 9.83 -19.40
CA TRP A 396 18.56 10.98 -19.44
C TRP A 396 17.66 11.05 -20.68
N ASP A 397 18.19 10.81 -21.88
CA ASP A 397 17.39 10.90 -23.11
C ASP A 397 16.29 9.84 -23.17
N ALA A 398 16.66 8.60 -22.82
CA ALA A 398 15.69 7.51 -22.70
C ALA A 398 14.67 7.79 -21.59
N ALA A 399 15.10 8.35 -20.45
CA ALA A 399 14.20 8.74 -19.37
C ALA A 399 13.21 9.82 -19.81
N LEU A 400 13.66 10.81 -20.58
CA LEU A 400 12.81 11.86 -21.14
C LEU A 400 11.77 11.27 -22.10
N GLY A 401 12.18 10.33 -22.95
CA GLY A 401 11.28 9.59 -23.82
C GLY A 401 10.20 8.84 -23.04
N ALA A 402 10.60 8.08 -22.02
CA ALA A 402 9.69 7.31 -21.18
C ALA A 402 8.70 8.20 -20.39
N VAL A 403 9.19 9.28 -19.74
CA VAL A 403 8.29 10.18 -18.97
C VAL A 403 7.31 10.93 -19.87
N ASN A 404 7.69 11.26 -21.11
CA ASN A 404 6.78 11.88 -22.07
C ASN A 404 5.65 10.92 -22.47
N ARG A 405 5.94 9.62 -22.66
CA ARG A 405 4.91 8.60 -22.92
C ARG A 405 3.99 8.44 -21.71
N ALA A 406 4.53 8.40 -20.49
CA ALA A 406 3.71 8.40 -19.28
C ALA A 406 2.78 9.63 -19.20
N LEU A 407 3.31 10.83 -19.45
CA LEU A 407 2.55 12.09 -19.42
C LEU A 407 1.45 12.18 -20.48
N ALA A 408 1.52 11.38 -21.56
CA ALA A 408 0.48 11.32 -22.59
C ALA A 408 -0.80 10.65 -22.07
N HIS A 409 -0.69 9.76 -21.08
CA HIS A 409 -1.82 9.03 -20.50
C HIS A 409 -2.13 9.45 -19.05
N ALA A 410 -1.18 10.08 -18.35
CA ALA A 410 -1.34 10.47 -16.95
C ALA A 410 -2.34 11.62 -16.75
N TYR A 411 -3.11 11.54 -15.66
CA TYR A 411 -4.10 12.51 -15.23
C TYR A 411 -4.03 12.73 -13.72
N GLY A 412 -4.85 13.65 -13.23
CA GLY A 412 -5.01 13.90 -11.80
C GLY A 412 -3.74 14.37 -11.09
N PRO A 413 -3.71 14.29 -9.75
CA PRO A 413 -2.56 14.64 -8.93
C PRO A 413 -1.28 13.90 -9.33
N ARG A 414 -1.38 12.63 -9.76
CA ARG A 414 -0.21 11.83 -10.15
C ARG A 414 0.54 12.39 -11.36
N LYS A 415 -0.13 13.10 -12.28
CA LYS A 415 0.52 13.78 -13.40
C LYS A 415 1.59 14.78 -12.94
N LEU A 416 1.37 15.45 -11.80
CA LEU A 416 2.33 16.41 -11.25
C LEU A 416 3.64 15.73 -10.83
N ASP A 417 3.59 14.52 -10.28
CA ASP A 417 4.80 13.74 -9.94
C ASP A 417 5.66 13.45 -11.19
N TYR A 418 5.02 13.16 -12.33
CA TYR A 418 5.73 12.90 -13.57
C TYR A 418 6.27 14.18 -14.23
N LEU A 419 5.58 15.31 -14.05
CA LEU A 419 6.12 16.61 -14.45
C LEU A 419 7.35 16.99 -13.59
N GLU A 420 7.37 16.66 -12.30
CA GLU A 420 8.56 16.81 -11.45
C GLU A 420 9.70 15.86 -11.87
N LEU A 421 9.37 14.62 -12.25
CA LEU A 421 10.35 13.70 -12.83
C LEU A 421 10.96 14.26 -14.12
N LYS A 422 10.14 14.78 -15.03
CA LYS A 422 10.57 15.44 -16.27
C LYS A 422 11.42 16.67 -16.00
N GLU A 423 11.06 17.51 -15.02
CA GLU A 423 11.89 18.64 -14.60
C GLU A 423 13.29 18.20 -14.17
N ARG A 424 13.38 17.18 -13.33
CA ARG A 424 14.67 16.63 -12.88
C ARG A 424 15.53 16.14 -14.05
N ILE A 425 14.91 15.47 -15.03
CA ILE A 425 15.60 15.02 -16.26
C ILE A 425 16.13 16.21 -17.05
N LEU A 426 15.29 17.22 -17.31
CA LEU A 426 15.64 18.41 -18.08
C LEU A 426 16.73 19.25 -17.41
N ARG A 427 16.69 19.36 -16.07
CA ARG A 427 17.78 19.98 -15.29
C ARG A 427 19.10 19.24 -15.48
N ALA A 428 19.09 17.91 -15.44
CA ALA A 428 20.29 17.10 -15.62
C ALA A 428 20.86 17.20 -17.05
N GLN A 429 20.01 17.40 -18.05
CA GLN A 429 20.42 17.63 -19.45
C GLN A 429 20.86 19.08 -19.73
N GLY A 430 20.64 20.02 -18.80
CA GLY A 430 20.88 21.44 -19.05
C GLY A 430 19.92 22.07 -20.08
N ASN A 431 18.77 21.46 -20.35
CA ASN A 431 17.81 21.97 -21.32
C ASN A 431 16.92 23.06 -20.70
N GLY A 432 17.42 24.28 -20.68
CA GLY A 432 16.81 25.43 -20.00
C GLY A 432 15.45 25.86 -20.56
N THR A 433 15.27 25.80 -21.89
CA THR A 433 14.00 26.16 -22.55
C THR A 433 12.88 25.20 -22.15
N ALA A 434 13.10 23.89 -22.33
CA ALA A 434 12.12 22.88 -21.94
C ALA A 434 11.90 22.83 -20.42
N LEU A 435 12.91 23.21 -19.62
CA LEU A 435 12.79 23.33 -18.17
C LEU A 435 11.79 24.43 -17.76
N VAL A 436 11.78 25.58 -18.45
CA VAL A 436 10.79 26.63 -18.20
C VAL A 436 9.38 26.12 -18.56
N GLU A 437 9.23 25.46 -19.72
CA GLU A 437 7.94 24.92 -20.17
C GLU A 437 7.36 23.89 -19.18
N VAL A 438 8.16 22.95 -18.68
CA VAL A 438 7.65 21.96 -17.71
C VAL A 438 7.28 22.60 -16.36
N LEU A 439 7.99 23.64 -15.94
CA LEU A 439 7.67 24.37 -14.71
C LEU A 439 6.38 25.20 -14.87
N GLU A 440 6.11 25.72 -16.05
CA GLU A 440 4.82 26.35 -16.37
C GLU A 440 3.67 25.34 -16.33
N GLN A 441 3.88 24.12 -16.84
CA GLN A 441 2.91 23.02 -16.73
C GLN A 441 2.66 22.61 -15.28
N GLN A 442 3.72 22.47 -14.47
CA GLN A 442 3.57 22.22 -13.03
C GLN A 442 2.79 23.34 -12.34
N LEU A 443 3.08 24.61 -12.66
CA LEU A 443 2.40 25.74 -12.06
C LEU A 443 0.90 25.69 -12.34
N ALA A 444 0.52 25.47 -13.60
CA ALA A 444 -0.87 25.34 -14.01
C ALA A 444 -1.57 24.19 -13.27
N GLY A 445 -0.95 23.01 -13.23
CA GLY A 445 -1.54 21.85 -12.55
C GLY A 445 -1.67 22.04 -11.02
N TRP A 446 -0.72 22.72 -10.36
CA TRP A 446 -0.86 23.05 -8.94
C TRP A 446 -1.92 24.13 -8.67
N GLN A 447 -2.19 25.03 -9.62
CA GLN A 447 -3.30 25.99 -9.50
C GLN A 447 -4.65 25.27 -9.60
N GLU A 448 -4.77 24.31 -10.50
CA GLU A 448 -5.94 23.43 -10.63
C GLU A 448 -6.16 22.61 -9.35
N GLN A 449 -5.11 21.95 -8.85
CA GLN A 449 -5.17 21.21 -7.59
C GLN A 449 -5.54 22.10 -6.39
N ALA A 450 -5.06 23.34 -6.34
CA ALA A 450 -5.46 24.29 -5.30
C ALA A 450 -6.97 24.58 -5.34
N GLY A 451 -7.53 24.74 -6.55
CA GLY A 451 -8.97 24.85 -6.76
C GLY A 451 -9.71 23.61 -6.26
N ARG A 452 -9.25 22.43 -6.67
CA ARG A 452 -9.81 21.11 -6.30
C ARG A 452 -9.85 20.91 -4.78
N LEU A 453 -8.73 21.16 -4.11
CA LEU A 453 -8.57 20.96 -2.66
C LEU A 453 -9.16 22.11 -1.82
N LYS A 454 -9.62 23.20 -2.46
CA LYS A 454 -10.04 24.45 -1.80
C LYS A 454 -9.01 24.94 -0.77
N SER A 455 -7.73 24.73 -1.07
CA SER A 455 -6.60 25.08 -0.21
C SER A 455 -5.39 25.41 -1.09
N THR A 456 -4.38 26.10 -0.56
CA THR A 456 -3.17 26.43 -1.33
C THR A 456 -2.05 25.46 -0.97
N PRO A 457 -1.70 24.49 -1.84
CA PRO A 457 -0.60 23.57 -1.58
C PRO A 457 0.72 24.34 -1.48
N LYS A 458 1.62 23.87 -0.63
CA LYS A 458 2.95 24.47 -0.48
C LYS A 458 3.72 24.42 -1.80
N GLU A 459 3.51 23.35 -2.56
CA GLU A 459 4.11 23.06 -3.85
C GLU A 459 3.86 24.16 -4.87
N LEU A 460 2.71 24.84 -4.82
CA LEU A 460 2.41 25.99 -5.68
C LEU A 460 3.44 27.11 -5.50
N SER A 461 3.81 27.42 -4.25
CA SER A 461 4.85 28.42 -3.97
C SER A 461 6.24 27.95 -4.37
N GLU A 462 6.53 26.65 -4.19
CA GLU A 462 7.82 26.04 -4.56
C GLU A 462 8.04 26.03 -6.08
N VAL A 463 7.00 25.74 -6.87
CA VAL A 463 7.07 25.78 -8.34
C VAL A 463 7.24 27.20 -8.85
N LYS A 464 6.52 28.19 -8.30
CA LYS A 464 6.68 29.61 -8.67
C LYS A 464 8.14 30.06 -8.47
N ALA A 465 8.73 29.76 -7.32
CA ALA A 465 10.12 30.10 -7.05
C ALA A 465 11.11 29.42 -8.02
N ARG A 466 10.89 28.13 -8.33
CA ARG A 466 11.71 27.39 -9.30
C ARG A 466 11.58 27.96 -10.73
N LEU A 467 10.37 28.35 -11.14
CA LEU A 467 10.07 28.92 -12.45
C LEU A 467 10.76 30.29 -12.63
N GLU A 468 10.66 31.18 -11.66
CA GLU A 468 11.32 32.48 -11.70
C GLU A 468 12.85 32.34 -11.82
N LYS A 469 13.44 31.43 -11.04
CA LYS A 469 14.87 31.11 -11.16
C LYS A 469 15.23 30.56 -12.55
N ALA A 470 14.40 29.69 -13.11
CA ALA A 470 14.63 29.11 -14.43
C ALA A 470 14.55 30.16 -15.55
N ARG A 471 13.58 31.08 -15.49
CA ARG A 471 13.42 32.19 -16.43
C ARG A 471 14.59 33.18 -16.37
N ALA A 472 15.04 33.53 -15.17
CA ALA A 472 16.20 34.39 -14.99
C ALA A 472 17.49 33.78 -15.59
N ALA A 473 17.64 32.46 -15.49
CA ALA A 473 18.78 31.75 -16.08
C ALA A 473 18.65 31.51 -17.60
N ASN A 474 17.45 31.61 -18.17
CA ASN A 474 17.15 31.31 -19.58
C ASN A 474 16.22 32.39 -20.16
N PRO A 475 16.72 33.63 -20.35
CA PRO A 475 15.89 34.71 -20.89
C PRO A 475 15.43 34.36 -22.31
N LYS A 476 14.15 34.60 -22.61
CA LYS A 476 13.66 34.49 -24.00
C LYS A 476 14.50 35.42 -24.89
N PRO A 477 14.89 34.98 -26.10
CA PRO A 477 15.57 35.87 -27.04
C PRO A 477 14.69 37.12 -27.25
N LYS A 478 15.31 38.31 -27.17
CA LYS A 478 14.60 39.55 -27.47
C LYS A 478 14.10 39.48 -28.93
N PRO A 479 12.84 39.88 -29.18
CA PRO A 479 12.25 39.83 -30.51
C PRO A 479 13.01 40.66 -31.53
#